data_AF-A0A3N4JTU1-F1
#
_entry.id   AF-A0A3N4JTU1-F1
#
_cell.length_a   1.000
_cell.length_b   1.000
_cell.length_c   1.000
_cell.angle_alpha   90.00
_cell.angle_beta   90.00
_cell.angle_gamma   90.00
#
_symmetry.space_group_name_H-M   'P 1'
#
loop_
_entity.id
_entity.type
_entity.pdbx_description
1 polymer ?
#
loop_
_entity_poly.entity_id
_entity_poly.type
_entity_poly.pdbx_seq_one_letter_code
_entity_poly.pdbx_strand_id
1 'polypeptide(L)'
;MRALAYIKMLVAGTVCCVGGPALVYYVTPDPDELFKRYNPDLQRKTLELREQREKNYSEFLGKLREYSKSDKPIWVVAAEEEKKQRLAEKAERKRVRDELEKQKQEILEEQLGGK
;
A
#
# COMPACT_ATOMS: atom_id res chain seq x y z
N MET A 1 -27.66 4.13 -47.30
CA MET A 1 -28.31 4.48 -46.00
C MET A 1 -27.65 3.78 -44.81
N ARG A 2 -27.59 2.44 -44.76
CA ARG A 2 -27.01 1.70 -43.61
C ARG A 2 -25.50 1.93 -43.39
N ALA A 3 -24.69 1.97 -44.46
CA ALA A 3 -23.24 2.22 -44.36
C ALA A 3 -22.92 3.58 -43.70
N LEU A 4 -23.67 4.63 -44.02
CA LEU A 4 -23.52 5.95 -43.40
C LEU A 4 -23.87 5.93 -41.90
N ALA A 5 -24.85 5.12 -41.49
CA ALA A 5 -25.18 4.95 -40.07
C ALA A 5 -24.04 4.25 -39.32
N TYR A 6 -23.45 3.19 -39.88
CA TYR A 6 -22.30 2.51 -39.27
C TYR A 6 -21.07 3.42 -39.16
N ILE A 7 -20.78 4.22 -40.19
CA ILE A 7 -19.66 5.18 -40.15
C ILE A 7 -19.89 6.22 -39.04
N LYS A 8 -21.10 6.78 -38.91
CA LYS A 8 -21.43 7.73 -37.84
C LYS A 8 -21.26 7.11 -36.45
N MET A 9 -21.75 5.88 -36.26
CA MET A 9 -21.61 5.17 -34.99
C MET A 9 -20.15 4.85 -34.65
N LEU A 10 -19.34 4.48 -35.65
CA LEU A 10 -17.92 4.22 -35.47
C LEU A 10 -17.18 5.50 -35.04
N VAL A 11 -17.40 6.60 -35.76
CA VAL A 11 -16.80 7.91 -35.42
C VAL A 11 -17.21 8.37 -34.02
N ALA A 12 -18.50 8.32 -33.69
CA ALA A 12 -18.98 8.71 -32.36
C ALA A 12 -18.40 7.80 -31.25
N GLY A 13 -18.32 6.49 -31.50
CA GLY A 13 -17.71 5.53 -30.58
C GLY A 13 -16.23 5.82 -30.35
N THR A 14 -15.45 6.06 -31.42
CA THR A 14 -14.03 6.38 -31.31
C THR A 14 -13.79 7.69 -30.57
N VAL A 15 -14.58 8.73 -30.85
CA VAL A 15 -14.51 10.01 -30.13
C VAL A 15 -14.83 9.84 -28.65
N CYS A 16 -15.78 8.99 -28.28
CA CYS A 16 -16.08 8.74 -26.86
C CYS A 16 -14.94 7.96 -26.17
N CYS A 17 -14.48 6.86 -26.79
CA CYS A 17 -13.45 6.00 -26.23
C CYS A 17 -12.08 6.68 -26.11
N VAL A 18 -11.72 7.56 -27.04
CA VAL A 18 -10.43 8.28 -27.03
C VAL A 18 -10.57 9.65 -26.38
N GLY A 19 -11.67 10.36 -26.67
CA GLY A 19 -11.91 11.71 -26.17
C GLY A 19 -12.11 11.77 -24.66
N GLY A 20 -12.71 10.73 -24.05
CA GLY A 20 -12.83 10.63 -22.59
C GLY A 20 -11.45 10.63 -21.91
N PRO A 21 -10.59 9.63 -22.18
CA PRO A 21 -9.23 9.60 -21.65
C PRO A 21 -8.40 10.84 -22.02
N ALA A 22 -8.47 11.31 -23.27
CA ALA A 22 -7.73 12.49 -23.71
C ALA A 22 -8.12 13.76 -22.94
N LEU A 23 -9.42 13.96 -22.66
CA LEU A 23 -9.89 15.08 -21.84
C LEU A 23 -9.39 14.97 -20.40
N VAL A 24 -9.38 13.76 -19.83
CA VAL A 24 -8.85 13.54 -18.48
C VAL A 24 -7.36 13.86 -18.44
N TYR A 25 -6.57 13.40 -19.41
CA TYR A 25 -5.15 13.72 -19.50
C TYR A 25 -4.90 15.22 -19.67
N TYR A 26 -5.76 15.92 -20.42
CA TYR A 26 -5.62 17.35 -20.63
C TYR A 26 -5.93 18.19 -19.38
N VAL A 27 -6.92 17.79 -18.58
CA VAL A 27 -7.35 18.53 -17.39
C VAL A 27 -6.56 18.16 -16.14
N THR A 28 -6.05 16.93 -16.06
CA THR A 28 -5.29 16.47 -14.90
C THR A 28 -3.92 17.15 -14.93
N PRO A 29 -3.58 18.00 -13.93
CA PRO A 29 -2.30 18.68 -13.90
C PRO A 29 -1.15 17.70 -13.69
N ASP A 30 0.01 18.00 -14.28
CA ASP A 30 1.21 17.19 -14.10
C ASP A 30 1.67 17.16 -12.63
N PRO A 31 2.25 16.03 -12.17
CA PRO A 31 2.68 15.88 -10.77
C PRO A 31 3.65 16.96 -10.29
N ASP A 32 4.53 17.43 -11.18
CA ASP A 32 5.54 18.44 -10.86
C ASP A 32 4.95 19.85 -10.73
N GLU A 33 3.91 20.16 -11.51
CA GLU A 33 3.16 21.40 -11.36
C GLU A 33 2.32 21.40 -10.08
N LEU A 34 1.74 20.25 -9.75
CA LEU A 34 0.98 20.06 -8.52
C LEU A 34 1.89 20.19 -7.28
N PHE A 35 3.10 19.62 -7.34
CA PHE A 35 4.10 19.74 -6.28
C PHE A 35 4.51 21.19 -6.01
N LYS A 36 4.70 21.99 -7.07
CA LYS A 36 5.02 23.43 -6.95
C LYS A 36 3.90 24.24 -6.28
N ARG A 37 2.64 23.80 -6.42
CA ARG A 37 1.48 24.44 -5.77
C ARG A 37 1.30 24.05 -4.30
N TYR A 38 2.03 23.04 -3.81
CA TYR A 38 1.96 22.63 -2.41
C TYR A 38 2.66 23.63 -1.48
N ASN A 39 2.17 23.73 -0.25
CA ASN A 39 2.82 24.44 0.86
C ASN A 39 4.22 23.83 1.12
N PRO A 40 5.28 24.61 1.42
CA PRO A 40 6.64 24.12 1.69
C PRO A 40 6.73 22.91 2.64
N ASP A 41 5.87 22.81 3.65
CA ASP A 41 5.87 21.67 4.58
C ASP A 41 5.45 20.36 3.90
N LEU A 42 4.47 20.42 2.99
CA LEU A 42 4.00 19.27 2.22
C LEU A 42 5.02 18.84 1.15
N GLN A 43 5.77 19.81 0.59
CA GLN A 43 6.85 19.53 -0.34
C GLN A 43 7.95 18.71 0.35
N ARG A 44 8.40 19.15 1.53
CA ARG A 44 9.40 18.42 2.34
C ARG A 44 8.93 17.02 2.68
N LYS A 45 7.72 16.89 3.22
CA LYS A 45 7.13 15.60 3.57
C LYS A 45 7.04 14.66 2.36
N THR A 46 6.69 15.18 1.18
CA THR A 46 6.62 14.36 -0.04
C THR A 46 8.00 13.88 -0.50
N LEU A 47 9.04 14.72 -0.36
CA LEU A 47 10.42 14.35 -0.66
C LEU A 47 10.95 13.28 0.31
N GLU A 48 10.69 13.44 1.60
CA GLU A 48 11.05 12.46 2.64
C GLU A 48 10.34 11.12 2.44
N LEU A 49 9.05 11.15 2.10
CA LEU A 49 8.25 9.95 1.88
C LEU A 49 8.47 9.30 0.51
N ARG A 50 9.29 9.89 -0.38
CA ARG A 50 9.46 9.38 -1.75
C ARG A 50 10.07 7.98 -1.75
N GLU A 51 11.18 7.81 -1.03
CA GLU A 51 11.85 6.51 -0.89
C GLU A 51 10.94 5.48 -0.22
N GLN A 52 10.23 5.88 0.83
CA GLN A 52 9.27 5.01 1.51
C GLN A 52 8.13 4.59 0.56
N ARG A 53 7.65 5.49 -0.31
CA ARG A 53 6.60 5.19 -1.29
C ARG A 53 7.10 4.19 -2.34
N GLU A 54 8.31 4.38 -2.86
CA GLU A 54 8.94 3.45 -3.82
C GLU A 54 9.14 2.07 -3.20
N LYS A 55 9.60 2.01 -1.95
CA LYS A 55 9.73 0.76 -1.20
C LYS A 55 8.38 0.09 -0.97
N ASN A 56 7.37 0.81 -0.49
CA ASN A 56 6.03 0.28 -0.27
C ASN A 56 5.40 -0.22 -1.57
N TYR A 57 5.65 0.48 -2.69
CA TYR A 57 5.14 0.08 -4.00
C TYR A 57 5.79 -1.21 -4.50
N SER A 58 7.11 -1.34 -4.38
CA SER A 58 7.81 -2.57 -4.76
C SER A 58 7.40 -3.76 -3.88
N GLU A 59 7.24 -3.55 -2.57
CA GLU A 59 6.72 -4.58 -1.65
C GLU A 59 5.28 -4.99 -2.00
N PHE A 60 4.42 -4.01 -2.33
CA PHE A 60 3.04 -4.27 -2.74
C PHE A 60 2.97 -5.10 -4.03
N LEU A 61 3.78 -4.78 -5.04
CA LEU A 61 3.88 -5.58 -6.26
C LEU A 61 4.41 -6.99 -5.98
N GLY A 62 5.36 -7.13 -5.05
CA GLY A 62 5.85 -8.42 -4.58
C GLY A 62 4.72 -9.28 -3.98
N LYS A 63 3.95 -8.72 -3.06
CA LYS A 63 2.79 -9.38 -2.44
C LYS A 63 1.72 -9.74 -3.46
N LEU A 64 1.37 -8.82 -4.37
CA LEU A 64 0.43 -9.09 -5.47
C LEU A 64 0.88 -10.26 -6.34
N ARG A 65 2.17 -10.32 -6.69
CA ARG A 65 2.74 -11.42 -7.47
C ARG A 65 2.65 -12.74 -6.73
N GLU A 66 2.85 -12.73 -5.41
CA GLU A 66 2.70 -13.93 -4.58
C GLU A 66 1.24 -14.37 -4.48
N TYR A 67 0.32 -13.44 -4.22
CA TYR A 67 -1.11 -13.73 -4.14
C TYR A 67 -1.68 -14.23 -5.47
N SER A 68 -1.18 -13.72 -6.59
CA SER A 68 -1.59 -14.15 -7.93
C SER A 68 -1.23 -15.61 -8.23
N LYS A 69 -0.33 -16.25 -7.47
CA LYS A 69 -0.04 -17.69 -7.64
C LYS A 69 -1.10 -18.59 -7.02
N SER A 70 -1.96 -18.04 -6.15
CA SER A 70 -3.04 -18.80 -5.53
C SER A 70 -4.29 -18.74 -6.41
N ASP A 71 -5.01 -19.86 -6.48
CA ASP A 71 -6.32 -19.92 -7.13
C ASP A 71 -7.43 -19.20 -6.33
N LYS A 72 -7.13 -18.79 -5.10
CA LYS A 72 -8.06 -18.03 -4.26
C LYS A 72 -8.08 -16.56 -4.67
N PRO A 73 -9.22 -15.86 -4.49
CA PRO A 73 -9.26 -14.42 -4.72
C PRO A 73 -8.25 -13.67 -3.85
N ILE A 74 -7.59 -12.65 -4.42
CA ILE A 74 -6.49 -11.90 -3.80
C ILE A 74 -6.87 -11.37 -2.39
N TRP A 75 -8.10 -10.89 -2.21
CA TRP A 75 -8.56 -10.36 -0.92
C TRP A 75 -8.69 -11.43 0.17
N VAL A 76 -8.95 -12.69 -0.20
CA VAL A 76 -9.02 -13.81 0.76
C VAL A 76 -7.61 -14.16 1.23
N VAL A 77 -6.66 -14.28 0.30
CA VAL A 77 -5.26 -14.60 0.62
C VAL A 77 -4.64 -13.49 1.48
N ALA A 78 -4.88 -12.22 1.12
CA ALA A 78 -4.41 -11.08 1.91
C ALA A 78 -4.98 -11.09 3.34
N ALA A 79 -6.26 -11.42 3.52
CA ALA A 79 -6.88 -11.52 4.84
C ALA A 79 -6.35 -12.72 5.66
N GLU A 80 -6.04 -13.84 5.01
CA GLU A 80 -5.39 -14.98 5.63
C GLU A 80 -3.97 -14.63 6.11
N GLU A 81 -3.19 -13.92 5.28
CA GLU A 81 -1.84 -13.48 5.66
C GLU A 81 -1.88 -12.45 6.79
N GLU A 82 -2.79 -11.48 6.76
CA GLU A 82 -2.94 -10.49 7.84
C GLU A 82 -3.30 -11.18 9.17
N LYS A 83 -4.19 -12.18 9.15
CA LYS A 83 -4.50 -12.99 10.34
C LYS A 83 -3.27 -13.72 10.86
N LYS A 84 -2.47 -14.32 9.97
CA LYS A 84 -1.24 -15.03 10.32
C LYS A 84 -0.21 -14.09 10.94
N GLN A 85 0.02 -12.92 10.32
CA GLN A 85 0.93 -11.90 10.83
C GLN A 85 0.50 -11.39 12.21
N ARG A 86 -0.80 -11.09 12.39
CA ARG A 86 -1.35 -10.64 13.67
C ARG A 86 -1.21 -11.68 14.79
N LEU A 87 -1.38 -12.97 14.46
CA LEU A 87 -1.18 -14.06 15.42
C LEU A 87 0.30 -14.21 15.80
N ALA A 88 1.20 -14.11 14.82
CA ALA A 88 2.65 -14.16 15.06
C ALA A 88 3.11 -12.99 15.94
N GLU A 89 2.66 -11.77 15.64
CA GLU A 89 2.99 -10.58 16.43
C GLU A 89 2.45 -10.67 17.86
N LYS A 90 1.23 -11.19 18.06
CA LYS A 90 0.70 -11.44 19.41
C LYS A 90 1.52 -12.48 20.16
N ALA A 91 1.95 -13.54 19.49
CA ALA A 91 2.77 -14.58 20.11
C ALA A 91 4.15 -14.04 20.49
N GLU A 92 4.77 -13.23 19.63
CA GLU A 92 6.06 -12.59 19.90
C GLU A 92 5.95 -11.60 21.07
N ARG A 93 4.97 -10.68 21.05
CA ARG A 93 4.71 -9.75 22.15
C ARG A 93 4.51 -10.46 23.50
N LYS A 94 3.87 -11.64 23.48
CA LYS A 94 3.71 -12.46 24.69
C LYS A 94 5.06 -13.00 25.16
N ARG A 95 5.89 -13.56 24.27
CA ARG A 95 7.24 -14.05 24.62
C ARG A 95 8.11 -12.95 25.23
N VAL A 96 8.15 -11.78 24.59
CA VAL A 96 8.92 -10.63 25.10
C VAL A 96 8.42 -10.19 26.48
N ARG A 97 7.11 -10.21 26.71
CA ARG A 97 6.55 -9.92 28.04
C ARG A 97 6.98 -10.97 29.07
N ASP A 98 6.84 -12.24 28.75
CA ASP A 98 7.19 -13.34 29.66
C ASP A 98 8.70 -13.32 29.99
N GLU A 99 9.56 -12.98 29.03
CA GLU A 99 11.01 -12.80 29.23
C GLU A 99 11.32 -11.59 30.12
N LEU A 100 10.66 -10.45 29.90
CA LEU A 100 10.83 -9.25 30.72
C LEU A 100 10.36 -9.49 32.17
N GLU A 101 9.30 -10.25 32.37
CA GLU A 101 8.81 -10.63 33.70
C GLU A 101 9.81 -11.51 34.44
N LYS A 102 10.43 -12.49 33.76
CA LYS A 102 11.50 -13.32 34.34
C LYS A 102 12.73 -12.48 34.71
N GLN A 103 13.20 -11.60 33.83
CA GLN A 103 14.33 -10.71 34.13
C GLN A 103 14.06 -9.81 35.35
N LYS A 104 12.83 -9.31 35.49
CA LYS A 104 12.45 -8.51 36.67
C LYS A 104 12.46 -9.33 37.96
N GLN A 105 12.06 -10.60 37.91
CA GLN A 105 12.10 -11.50 39.05
C GLN A 105 13.55 -11.80 39.47
N GLU A 106 14.42 -12.11 38.51
CA GLU A 106 15.85 -12.35 38.77
C GLU A 106 16.54 -11.13 39.41
N ILE A 107 16.28 -9.92 38.90
CA ILE A 107 16.82 -8.67 39.48
C ILE A 107 16.32 -8.44 40.92
N LEU A 108 15.04 -8.76 41.19
CA LEU A 108 14.46 -8.62 42.52
C LEU A 108 15.06 -9.62 43.51
N GLU A 109 15.31 -10.85 43.06
CA GLU A 109 15.96 -11.90 43.85
C GLU A 109 17.42 -11.56 44.17
N GLU A 110 18.19 -11.04 43.20
CA GLU A 110 19.57 -10.58 43.42
C GLU A 110 19.63 -9.40 44.42
N GLN A 111 18.68 -8.46 44.35
CA GLN A 111 18.62 -7.33 45.29
C GLN A 111 18.25 -7.73 46.72
N LEU A 112 17.49 -8.83 46.88
CA LEU A 112 17.08 -9.35 48.19
C LEU A 112 18.12 -10.30 48.80
N GLY A 113 18.87 -11.04 47.97
CA GLY A 113 19.93 -11.95 48.41
C GLY A 113 21.27 -11.30 48.73
N GLY A 114 21.47 -10.02 48.39
CA GLY A 114 22.68 -9.25 48.64
C GLY A 114 22.79 -8.54 50.00
N LYS A 115 22.13 -9.04 51.06
CA LYS A 115 22.24 -8.53 52.44
C LYS A 115 22.85 -9.55 53.38
#